data_AF-A0A2E6GX20-F1
#
_entry.id   AF-A0A2E6GX20-F1
#
_cell.length_a   1.000
_cell.length_b   1.000
_cell.length_c   1.000
_cell.angle_alpha   90.00
_cell.angle_beta   90.00
_cell.angle_gamma   90.00
#
_symmetry.space_group_name_H-M   'P 1'
#
loop_
_entity.id
_entity.type
_entity.pdbx_description
1 polymer ?
#
loop_
_entity_poly.entity_id
_entity_poly.type
_entity_poly.pdbx_seq_one_letter_code
_entity_poly.pdbx_strand_id
1 'polypeptide(L)'
;MKNKTTLYHFIVDQSGSMKGMEQQAIAGFNTQLEKIQDLEKTMPDQKFLCSLTFFNSEVQDIIKNEPVKQIELLSNNNYRP
;
A
#
# COMPACT_ATOMS: atom_id res chain seq x y z
N MET A 1 9.96 24.71 -11.46
CA MET A 1 10.03 23.91 -10.21
C MET A 1 10.02 22.43 -10.59
N LYS A 2 10.97 21.61 -10.12
CA LYS A 2 10.89 20.15 -10.29
C LYS A 2 9.81 19.62 -9.36
N ASN A 3 8.90 18.78 -9.85
CA ASN A 3 7.91 18.09 -9.02
C ASN A 3 8.66 17.14 -8.08
N LYS A 4 8.51 17.32 -6.76
CA LYS A 4 9.11 16.50 -5.71
C LYS A 4 8.09 15.50 -5.12
N THR A 5 7.12 15.06 -5.91
CA THR A 5 6.12 14.09 -5.48
C THR A 5 6.42 12.73 -6.09
N THR A 6 6.58 11.71 -5.25
CA THR A 6 6.60 10.30 -5.66
C THR A 6 5.25 9.67 -5.34
N LEU A 7 4.67 8.98 -6.32
CA LEU A 7 3.43 8.24 -6.18
C LEU A 7 3.75 6.73 -6.14
N TYR A 8 3.30 6.06 -5.09
CA TYR A 8 3.28 4.61 -5.00
C TYR A 8 1.84 4.12 -5.17
N HIS A 9 1.64 3.02 -5.90
CA HIS A 9 0.33 2.39 -6.00
C HIS A 9 0.47 0.89 -5.77
N PHE A 10 -0.07 0.41 -4.65
CA PHE A 10 -0.16 -1.00 -4.37
C PHE A 10 -1.43 -1.56 -4.98
N ILE A 11 -1.28 -2.62 -5.78
CA ILE A 11 -2.40 -3.36 -6.36
C ILE A 11 -2.29 -4.77 -5.78
N VAL A 12 -3.25 -5.16 -4.94
CA VAL A 12 -3.21 -6.42 -4.20
C VAL A 12 -4.38 -7.29 -4.62
N ASP A 13 -4.08 -8.54 -4.98
CA ASP A 13 -5.06 -9.55 -5.38
C ASP A 13 -5.87 -10.01 -4.16
N GLN A 14 -7.19 -10.04 -4.26
CA GLN A 14 -8.14 -10.57 -3.27
C GLN A 14 -9.06 -11.63 -3.88
N SER A 15 -8.56 -12.37 -4.86
CA SER A 15 -9.26 -13.51 -5.42
C SER A 15 -9.15 -14.71 -4.47
N GLY A 16 -10.11 -15.64 -4.57
CA GLY A 16 -10.09 -16.87 -3.78
C GLY A 16 -8.84 -17.74 -4.01
N SER A 17 -8.03 -17.47 -5.04
CA SER A 17 -6.72 -18.12 -5.25
C SER A 17 -5.69 -17.72 -4.20
N MET A 18 -5.87 -16.55 -3.58
CA MET A 18 -5.02 -16.02 -2.51
C MET A 18 -5.33 -16.64 -1.14
N LYS A 19 -6.32 -17.53 -1.06
CA LYS A 19 -6.67 -18.24 0.18
C LYS A 19 -5.49 -19.11 0.65
N GLY A 20 -5.06 -18.93 1.89
CA GLY A 20 -3.86 -19.55 2.45
C GLY A 20 -2.55 -18.78 2.20
N MET A 21 -2.59 -17.70 1.40
CA MET A 21 -1.46 -16.79 1.14
C MET A 21 -1.67 -15.40 1.73
N GLU A 22 -2.64 -15.24 2.63
CA GLU A 22 -3.02 -13.94 3.22
C GLU A 22 -1.84 -13.30 3.93
N GLN A 23 -1.12 -14.09 4.73
CA GLN A 23 0.04 -13.60 5.47
C GLN A 23 1.16 -13.14 4.55
N GLN A 24 1.32 -13.76 3.37
CA GLN A 24 2.34 -13.36 2.41
C GLN A 24 1.97 -12.04 1.74
N ALA A 25 0.69 -11.87 1.35
CA ALA A 25 0.19 -10.63 0.79
C ALA A 25 0.28 -9.47 1.80
N ILE A 26 -0.16 -9.69 3.03
CA ILE A 26 -0.09 -8.72 4.14
C ILE A 26 1.37 -8.35 4.43
N ALA A 27 2.25 -9.33 4.60
CA ALA A 27 3.66 -9.09 4.89
C ALA A 27 4.36 -8.35 3.74
N GLY A 28 4.04 -8.71 2.49
CA GLY A 28 4.59 -8.06 1.31
C GLY A 28 4.21 -6.58 1.21
N PHE A 29 2.94 -6.25 1.45
CA PHE A 29 2.48 -4.86 1.52
C PHE A 29 3.13 -4.11 2.69
N ASN A 30 3.06 -4.65 3.91
CA ASN A 30 3.55 -3.98 5.12
C ASN A 30 5.05 -3.68 5.02
N THR A 31 5.85 -4.66 4.59
CA THR A 31 7.30 -4.50 4.42
C THR A 31 7.65 -3.39 3.43
N GLN A 32 6.87 -3.24 2.35
CA GLN A 32 7.12 -2.18 1.37
C GLN A 32 6.65 -0.83 1.89
N LEU A 33 5.48 -0.75 2.52
CA LEU A 33 4.98 0.49 3.09
C LEU A 33 5.92 1.05 4.16
N GLU A 34 6.41 0.21 5.08
CA GLU A 34 7.38 0.60 6.11
C GLU A 34 8.67 1.15 5.50
N LYS A 35 9.20 0.49 4.45
CA LYS A 35 10.37 0.99 3.71
C LYS A 35 10.13 2.37 3.09
N ILE A 36 8.94 2.61 2.56
CA ILE A 36 8.59 3.92 1.98
C ILE A 36 8.45 4.98 3.08
N GLN A 37 7.83 4.63 4.21
CA GLN A 37 7.74 5.51 5.38
C GLN A 37 9.12 5.86 5.95
N ASP A 38 10.06 4.91 5.98
CA ASP A 38 11.44 5.18 6.37
C ASP A 38 12.18 6.03 5.34
N LEU A 39 11.95 5.80 4.04
CA LEU A 39 12.50 6.63 2.97
C LEU A 39 12.05 8.10 3.10
N GLU A 40 10.77 8.34 3.43
CA GLU A 40 10.22 9.69 3.67
C GLU A 40 10.99 10.42 4.78
N LYS A 41 11.36 9.73 5.88
CA LYS A 41 12.16 10.32 6.96
C LYS A 41 13.55 10.77 6.49
N THR A 42 14.13 10.08 5.51
CA THR A 42 15.46 10.42 4.95
C THR A 42 15.41 11.48 3.84
N MET A 43 14.22 11.76 3.29
CA MET A 43 14.01 12.66 2.15
C MET A 43 12.93 13.71 2.48
N PRO A 44 13.19 14.64 3.42
CA PRO A 44 12.18 15.58 3.95
C PRO A 44 11.60 16.55 2.90
N ASP A 45 12.34 16.75 1.82
CA ASP A 45 11.95 17.60 0.68
C ASP A 45 11.01 16.89 -0.32
N GLN A 46 10.88 15.56 -0.22
CA GLN A 46 10.10 14.74 -1.13
C GLN A 46 8.76 14.38 -0.49
N LYS A 47 7.68 14.60 -1.23
CA LYS A 47 6.33 14.18 -0.84
C LYS A 47 6.08 12.77 -1.33
N PHE A 48 5.76 11.87 -0.42
CA PHE A 48 5.40 10.49 -0.74
C PHE A 48 3.90 10.29 -0.56
N LEU A 49 3.21 9.97 -1.65
CA LEU A 49 1.80 9.60 -1.63
C LEU A 49 1.66 8.14 -2.04
N CYS A 50 0.69 7.47 -1.45
CA CYS A 50 0.41 6.09 -1.74
C CYS A 50 -1.09 5.83 -1.92
N SER A 51 -1.38 4.99 -2.91
CA SER A 51 -2.71 4.44 -3.18
C SER A 51 -2.67 2.93 -2.98
N LEU A 52 -3.80 2.37 -2.58
CA LEU A 52 -4.00 0.94 -2.42
C LEU A 52 -5.30 0.56 -3.11
N THR A 53 -5.21 -0.40 -4.02
CA THR A 53 -6.35 -0.98 -4.72
C THR A 53 -6.36 -2.48 -4.49
N PHE A 54 -7.50 -3.01 -4.08
CA PHE A 54 -7.77 -4.42 -4.08
C PHE A 54 -8.52 -4.81 -5.34
N PHE A 55 -8.23 -5.99 -5.90
CA PHE A 55 -8.94 -6.48 -7.06
C PHE A 55 -9.33 -7.95 -6.92
N ASN A 56 -10.53 -8.27 -7.39
CA ASN A 56 -10.99 -9.63 -7.65
C ASN A 56 -12.01 -9.64 -8.81
N SER A 57 -13.29 -9.92 -8.55
CA SER A 57 -14.38 -9.68 -9.51
C SER A 57 -14.64 -8.19 -9.71
N GLU A 58 -14.33 -7.36 -8.72
CA GLU A 58 -14.42 -5.90 -8.78
C GLU A 58 -13.08 -5.26 -8.39
N VAL A 59 -12.89 -4.01 -8.79
CA VAL A 59 -11.74 -3.19 -8.41
C VAL A 59 -12.19 -2.22 -7.34
N GLN A 60 -11.54 -2.27 -6.17
CA GLN A 60 -11.85 -1.44 -5.02
C GLN A 60 -10.65 -0.59 -4.64
N ASP A 61 -10.80 0.72 -4.77
CA ASP A 61 -9.79 1.66 -4.29
C ASP A 61 -9.96 1.88 -2.79
N ILE A 62 -9.03 1.36 -2.00
CA ILE A 62 -9.04 1.43 -0.54
C ILE A 62 -8.42 2.73 -0.05
N ILE A 63 -7.35 3.18 -0.72
CA ILE A 63 -6.61 4.40 -0.39
C ILE A 63 -6.31 5.15 -1.68
N LYS A 64 -6.52 6.47 -1.70
CA LYS A 64 -6.29 7.31 -2.88
C LYS A 64 -5.34 8.47 -2.55
N ASN A 65 -4.08 8.35 -2.99
CA ASN A 65 -3.06 9.40 -2.90
C ASN A 65 -2.88 9.97 -1.49
N GLU A 66 -2.90 9.10 -0.47
CA GLU A 66 -2.72 9.52 0.92
C GLU A 66 -1.24 9.62 1.30
N PRO A 67 -0.85 10.51 2.21
CA PRO A 67 0.51 10.56 2.74
C PRO A 67 0.91 9.22 3.37
N VAL A 68 2.08 8.70 3.01
CA VAL A 68 2.51 7.35 3.45
C VAL A 68 2.56 7.19 4.97
N LYS A 69 2.86 8.27 5.71
CA LYS A 69 2.84 8.31 7.19
C LYS A 69 1.46 8.12 7.83
N GLN A 70 0.37 8.29 7.08
CA GLN A 70 -1.00 8.16 7.55
C GLN A 70 -1.61 6.80 7.20
N ILE A 71 -0.90 5.98 6.42
CA ILE A 71 -1.41 4.69 5.97
C ILE A 71 -1.13 3.64 7.03
N GLU A 72 -2.19 2.93 7.42
CA GLU A 72 -2.12 1.81 8.34
C GLU A 72 -1.66 0.53 7.63
N LEU A 73 -1.01 -0.34 8.41
CA LEU A 73 -0.60 -1.66 7.94
C LEU A 73 -1.82 -2.56 7.67
N LEU A 74 -1.67 -3.47 6.72
CA LEU A 74 -2.64 -4.54 6.52
C LEU A 74 -2.56 -5.56 7.66
N SER A 75 -3.70 -6.18 7.92
CA SER A 75 -3.94 -7.20 8.93
C SER A 75 -5.08 -8.12 8.46
N ASN A 76 -5.32 -9.21 9.18
CA ASN A 76 -6.43 -10.11 8.88
C ASN A 76 -7.83 -9.46 9.03
N ASN A 77 -7.91 -8.25 9.62
CA ASN A 77 -9.15 -7.51 9.76
C ASN A 77 -9.49 -6.68 8.51
N ASN A 78 -8.47 -6.21 7.78
CA ASN A 78 -8.64 -5.29 6.64
C ASN A 78 -8.15 -5.87 5.30
N TYR A 79 -7.68 -7.13 5.28
CA TYR A 79 -7.40 -7.89 4.06
C TYR A 79 -8.03 -9.28 4.11
N ARG A 80 -8.84 -9.63 3.11
CA ARG A 80 -9.47 -10.95 2.95
C ARG A 80 -9.55 -11.34 1.47
N PRO A 81 -9.03 -12.53 1.08
CA PRO A 81 -9.23 -13.13 -0.25
C PRO A 81 -10.69 -13.54 -0.54
#